data_AF-F4RX89-F1
#
_entry.id   AF-F4RX89-F1
#
_cell.length_a   1.000
_cell.length_b   1.000
_cell.length_c   1.000
_cell.angle_alpha   90.00
_cell.angle_beta   90.00
_cell.angle_gamma   90.00
#
_symmetry.space_group_name_H-M   'P 1'
#
loop_
_entity.id
_entity.type
_entity.pdbx_description
1 polymer ?
#
loop_
_entity_poly.entity_id
_entity_poly.type
_entity_poly.pdbx_seq_one_letter_code
_entity_poly.pdbx_strand_id
1 'polypeptide(L)'
;MPHEVVPRPVPKIPITVDKTVKILHFMTSLDVSPREFMYTFFSSTAEHEEIIYRRRLMKICPGQKHNKSILKNYGNLIKTSPDGQVFWESFILKEASDIVNAQEVERGSYPKGAYVSSSHIPIDFFSESSEAQRTEQIKQGMPFLHSLISQKILTSSSSNAKVLMKDSKVNKENVGKKGETPTCALPPENEEVLSLANLVDIKSTCAELADHKAEVVPVAICAMIAYTCNRCCNAVPLQNGLMVLAGGVSCRVNEYLQCFGLTCSRDSVLDAMEHMRLSQEEQLMQVFKVNSKLLPLLCFDNIDIHLRIHNSRIDMSSRLFHGTWGFYTVFRAALLANCEAEAVSLASFVAAMKAADQEPVKIEDFAPRPEESAHFKAVIQAQMATTRIARLQFNHAVDSNCAQGKSSVHIK
;
A
#
# COMPACT_ATOMS: atom_id res chain seq x y z
N MET A 1 -28.56 -70.74 -25.22
CA MET A 1 -27.47 -70.16 -24.41
C MET A 1 -28.05 -69.01 -23.60
N PRO A 2 -28.41 -69.20 -22.32
CA PRO A 2 -28.81 -68.10 -21.46
C PRO A 2 -27.55 -67.31 -21.05
N HIS A 3 -27.59 -65.99 -21.22
CA HIS A 3 -26.54 -65.08 -20.76
C HIS A 3 -26.52 -65.07 -19.23
N GLU A 4 -25.44 -65.62 -18.69
CA GLU A 4 -25.13 -65.60 -17.26
C GLU A 4 -24.81 -64.15 -16.84
N VAL A 5 -25.70 -63.55 -16.04
CA VAL A 5 -25.51 -62.20 -15.49
C VAL A 5 -24.49 -62.31 -14.35
N VAL A 6 -23.24 -61.99 -14.65
CA VAL A 6 -22.17 -61.85 -13.65
C VAL A 6 -22.59 -60.78 -12.63
N PRO A 7 -22.63 -61.07 -11.31
CA PRO A 7 -23.00 -60.07 -10.31
C PRO A 7 -21.94 -58.97 -10.27
N ARG A 8 -22.36 -57.71 -10.37
CA ARG A 8 -21.45 -56.58 -10.16
C ARG A 8 -20.85 -56.66 -8.76
N PRO A 9 -19.52 -56.49 -8.60
CA PRO A 9 -18.90 -56.48 -7.29
C PRO A 9 -19.47 -55.33 -6.45
N VAL A 10 -20.06 -55.69 -5.31
CA VAL A 10 -20.58 -54.72 -4.34
C VAL A 10 -19.40 -53.87 -3.85
N PRO A 11 -19.45 -52.53 -3.95
CA PRO A 11 -18.35 -51.69 -3.49
C PRO A 11 -18.13 -51.92 -2.00
N LYS A 12 -16.91 -52.35 -1.63
CA LYS A 12 -16.53 -52.55 -0.22
C LYS A 12 -16.68 -51.23 0.52
N ILE A 13 -17.64 -51.18 1.44
CA ILE A 13 -17.87 -50.01 2.30
C ILE A 13 -16.60 -49.77 3.13
N PRO A 14 -16.09 -48.53 3.21
CA PRO A 14 -14.92 -48.22 4.04
C PRO A 14 -15.16 -48.63 5.49
N ILE A 15 -14.14 -49.22 6.14
CA ILE A 15 -14.23 -49.72 7.52
C ILE A 15 -14.70 -48.62 8.51
N THR A 16 -14.35 -47.37 8.23
CA THR A 16 -14.79 -46.19 9.01
C THR A 16 -16.29 -45.91 8.91
N VAL A 17 -16.91 -46.17 7.75
CA VAL A 17 -18.34 -46.00 7.55
C VAL A 17 -19.11 -47.09 8.27
N ASP A 18 -18.65 -48.35 8.19
CA ASP A 18 -19.27 -49.47 8.92
C ASP A 18 -19.25 -49.26 10.45
N LYS A 19 -18.13 -48.77 11.00
CA LYS A 19 -18.05 -48.39 12.41
C LYS A 19 -19.01 -47.24 12.78
N THR A 20 -19.13 -46.23 11.92
CA THR A 20 -20.06 -45.10 12.14
C THR A 20 -21.50 -45.58 12.17
N VAL A 21 -21.91 -46.47 11.26
CA VAL A 21 -23.27 -47.04 11.23
C VAL A 21 -23.59 -47.82 12.51
N LYS A 22 -22.64 -48.62 13.02
CA LYS A 22 -22.78 -49.31 14.32
C LYS A 22 -22.98 -48.33 15.47
N ILE A 23 -22.22 -47.23 15.50
CA ILE A 23 -22.39 -46.18 16.52
C ILE A 23 -23.77 -45.54 16.42
N LEU A 24 -24.26 -45.23 15.21
CA LEU A 24 -25.59 -44.67 15.02
C LEU A 24 -26.69 -45.61 15.52
N HIS A 25 -26.61 -46.92 15.22
CA HIS A 25 -27.55 -47.90 15.75
C HIS A 25 -27.52 -47.98 17.29
N PHE A 26 -26.35 -47.89 17.90
CA PHE A 26 -26.23 -47.85 19.36
C PHE A 26 -26.85 -46.58 19.95
N MET A 27 -26.63 -45.42 19.33
CA MET A 27 -27.29 -44.18 19.74
C MET A 27 -28.80 -44.27 19.65
N THR A 28 -29.34 -44.88 18.58
CA THR A 28 -30.77 -45.15 18.45
C THR A 28 -31.29 -46.06 19.56
N SER A 29 -30.52 -47.07 19.98
CA SER A 29 -30.90 -47.93 21.12
C SER A 29 -30.96 -47.20 22.47
N LEU A 30 -30.26 -46.07 22.58
CA LEU A 30 -30.26 -45.19 23.75
C LEU A 30 -31.27 -44.04 23.64
N ASP A 31 -32.06 -44.00 22.56
CA ASP A 31 -32.99 -42.90 22.23
C ASP A 31 -32.31 -41.53 22.12
N VAL A 32 -31.02 -41.50 21.72
CA VAL A 32 -30.25 -40.26 21.56
C VAL A 32 -29.99 -39.98 20.09
N SER A 33 -30.35 -38.78 19.64
CA SER A 33 -30.04 -38.35 18.27
C SER A 33 -28.57 -37.92 18.11
N PRO A 34 -27.96 -38.02 16.91
CA PRO A 34 -26.62 -37.49 16.67
C PRO A 34 -26.48 -36.00 16.99
N ARG A 35 -27.55 -35.22 16.76
CA ARG A 35 -27.58 -33.78 17.06
C ARG A 35 -27.52 -33.50 18.55
N GLU A 36 -28.34 -34.22 19.32
CA GLU A 36 -28.42 -34.10 20.77
C GLU A 36 -27.14 -34.60 21.45
N PHE A 37 -26.56 -35.68 20.94
CA PHE A 37 -25.23 -36.12 21.36
C PHE A 37 -24.18 -35.05 21.11
N MET A 38 -24.13 -34.44 19.91
CA MET A 38 -23.17 -33.37 19.63
C MET A 38 -23.39 -32.17 20.56
N TYR A 39 -24.63 -31.70 20.70
CA TYR A 39 -24.96 -30.59 21.59
C TYR A 39 -24.53 -30.89 23.03
N THR A 40 -24.92 -32.05 23.57
CA THR A 40 -24.54 -32.46 24.93
C THR A 40 -23.02 -32.62 25.05
N PHE A 41 -22.38 -33.23 24.05
CA PHE A 41 -20.93 -33.44 24.03
C PHE A 41 -20.14 -32.15 23.89
N PHE A 42 -20.66 -31.06 23.34
CA PHE A 42 -19.94 -29.77 23.27
C PHE A 42 -20.36 -28.76 24.35
N SER A 43 -21.62 -28.79 24.78
CA SER A 43 -22.22 -27.78 25.67
C SER A 43 -22.33 -28.21 27.13
N SER A 44 -22.20 -29.51 27.45
CA SER A 44 -22.34 -29.93 28.84
C SER A 44 -21.24 -29.35 29.73
N THR A 45 -21.65 -28.71 30.82
CA THR A 45 -20.79 -28.20 31.90
C THR A 45 -20.49 -29.26 32.96
N ALA A 46 -21.17 -30.42 32.88
CA ALA A 46 -20.98 -31.53 33.81
C ALA A 46 -19.55 -32.07 33.74
N GLU A 47 -18.90 -32.18 34.90
CA GLU A 47 -17.50 -32.59 35.09
C GLU A 47 -17.26 -34.10 34.88
N HIS A 48 -17.88 -34.72 33.89
CA HIS A 48 -17.62 -36.13 33.63
C HIS A 48 -16.23 -36.29 33.00
N GLU A 49 -15.33 -36.97 33.72
CA GLU A 49 -13.90 -37.11 33.39
C GLU A 49 -13.67 -37.57 31.95
N GLU A 50 -14.42 -38.57 31.49
CA GLU A 50 -14.32 -39.10 30.13
C GLU A 50 -14.66 -38.07 29.02
N ILE A 51 -15.65 -37.20 29.26
CA ILE A 51 -16.04 -36.15 28.30
C ILE A 51 -14.93 -35.08 28.25
N ILE A 52 -14.40 -34.69 29.41
CA ILE A 52 -13.31 -33.72 29.52
C ILE A 52 -12.06 -34.24 28.80
N TYR A 53 -11.67 -35.49 29.04
CA TYR A 53 -10.50 -36.11 28.43
C TYR A 53 -10.62 -36.12 26.90
N ARG A 54 -11.76 -36.57 26.35
CA ARG A 54 -11.99 -36.59 24.89
C ARG A 54 -12.05 -35.19 24.28
N ARG A 55 -12.66 -34.21 24.97
CA ARG A 55 -12.64 -32.81 24.52
C ARG A 55 -11.22 -32.25 24.48
N ARG A 56 -10.39 -32.58 25.47
CA ARG A 56 -8.98 -32.17 25.52
C ARG A 56 -8.21 -32.72 24.31
N LEU A 57 -8.42 -33.98 23.92
CA LEU A 57 -7.78 -34.56 22.72
C LEU A 57 -8.13 -33.80 21.44
N MET A 58 -9.35 -33.26 21.32
CA MET A 58 -9.74 -32.42 20.18
C MET A 58 -9.02 -31.06 20.14
N LYS A 59 -8.55 -30.54 21.29
CA LYS A 59 -7.82 -29.27 21.36
C LYS A 59 -6.36 -29.40 20.90
N ILE A 60 -5.77 -30.60 20.98
CA ILE A 60 -4.36 -30.84 20.64
C ILE A 60 -4.15 -30.77 19.12
N CYS A 61 -2.95 -30.39 18.68
CA CYS A 61 -2.59 -30.06 17.30
C CYS A 61 -3.11 -31.04 16.20
N PRO A 62 -3.09 -32.38 16.35
CA PRO A 62 -3.69 -33.30 15.38
C PRO A 62 -5.22 -33.17 15.24
N GLY A 63 -5.90 -32.74 16.31
CA GLY A 63 -7.35 -32.51 16.35
C GLY A 63 -7.79 -31.28 15.55
N GLN A 64 -6.97 -30.23 15.47
CA GLN A 64 -7.33 -28.98 14.78
C GLN A 64 -7.67 -29.19 13.29
N LYS A 65 -6.90 -30.03 12.58
CA LYS A 65 -7.17 -30.35 11.16
C LYS A 65 -8.50 -31.09 10.99
N HIS A 66 -8.80 -32.02 11.90
CA HIS A 66 -10.06 -32.77 11.90
C HIS A 66 -11.25 -31.86 12.25
N ASN A 67 -11.10 -30.98 13.24
CA ASN A 67 -12.12 -30.01 13.64
C ASN A 67 -12.48 -29.06 12.47
N LYS A 68 -11.49 -28.57 11.73
CA LYS A 68 -11.71 -27.76 10.53
C LYS A 68 -12.55 -28.51 9.49
N SER A 69 -12.25 -29.79 9.24
CA SER A 69 -12.99 -30.62 8.29
C SER A 69 -14.42 -30.90 8.78
N ILE A 70 -14.61 -31.14 10.08
CA ILE A 70 -15.94 -31.34 10.69
C ILE A 70 -16.79 -30.08 10.51
N LEU A 71 -16.27 -28.91 10.89
CA LEU A 71 -16.98 -27.63 10.73
C LEU A 71 -17.33 -27.33 9.27
N LYS A 72 -16.40 -27.62 8.34
CA LYS A 72 -16.64 -27.44 6.90
C LYS A 72 -17.75 -28.37 6.38
N ASN A 73 -17.73 -29.64 6.77
CA ASN A 73 -18.76 -30.60 6.38
C ASN A 73 -20.12 -30.25 6.99
N TYR A 74 -20.13 -29.80 8.25
CA TYR A 74 -21.34 -29.35 8.93
C TYR A 74 -21.94 -28.11 8.26
N GLY A 75 -21.11 -27.11 7.95
CA GLY A 75 -21.55 -25.94 7.20
C GLY A 75 -22.04 -26.29 5.80
N ASN A 76 -21.41 -27.24 5.10
CA ASN A 76 -21.89 -27.72 3.81
C ASN A 76 -23.26 -28.41 3.91
N LEU A 77 -23.51 -29.18 4.98
CA LEU A 77 -24.81 -29.78 5.22
C LEU A 77 -25.89 -28.71 5.45
N ILE A 78 -25.61 -27.70 6.28
CA ILE A 78 -26.54 -26.60 6.58
C ILE A 78 -26.90 -25.81 5.30
N LYS A 79 -25.91 -25.49 4.47
CA LYS A 79 -26.10 -24.73 3.22
C LYS A 79 -26.89 -25.47 2.13
N THR A 80 -27.32 -26.72 2.37
CA THR A 80 -28.12 -27.48 1.39
C THR A 80 -29.53 -26.88 1.22
N SER A 81 -30.05 -26.18 2.23
CA SER A 81 -31.31 -25.44 2.15
C SER A 81 -31.07 -23.93 2.03
N PRO A 82 -31.96 -23.18 1.36
CA PRO A 82 -31.83 -21.72 1.24
C PRO A 82 -31.88 -21.03 2.61
N ASP A 83 -32.81 -21.43 3.49
CA ASP A 83 -32.90 -20.89 4.86
C ASP A 83 -31.64 -21.22 5.68
N GLY A 84 -31.08 -22.42 5.48
CA GLY A 84 -29.85 -22.85 6.11
C GLY A 84 -28.64 -22.05 5.64
N GLN A 85 -28.58 -21.66 4.36
CA GLN A 85 -27.53 -20.78 3.85
C GLN A 85 -27.56 -19.41 4.53
N VAL A 86 -28.73 -18.77 4.63
CA VAL A 86 -28.89 -17.48 5.31
C VAL A 86 -28.50 -17.59 6.79
N PHE A 87 -28.93 -18.66 7.46
CA PHE A 87 -28.52 -18.95 8.84
C PHE A 87 -26.99 -19.09 8.97
N TRP A 88 -26.34 -19.84 8.07
CA TRP A 88 -24.90 -20.02 8.11
C TRP A 88 -24.15 -18.71 7.87
N GLU A 89 -24.58 -17.92 6.89
CA GLU A 89 -23.97 -16.63 6.57
C GLU A 89 -24.11 -15.64 7.72
N SER A 90 -25.29 -15.55 8.34
CA SER A 90 -25.51 -14.70 9.53
C SER A 90 -24.70 -15.15 10.75
N PHE A 91 -24.56 -16.46 10.97
CA PHE A 91 -23.69 -17.00 12.03
C PHE A 91 -22.21 -16.63 11.79
N ILE A 92 -21.69 -16.85 10.58
CA ILE A 92 -20.30 -16.50 10.24
C ILE A 92 -20.08 -14.99 10.30
N LEU A 93 -21.06 -14.18 9.85
CA LEU A 93 -20.98 -12.73 9.96
C LEU A 93 -20.85 -12.31 11.42
N LYS A 94 -21.66 -12.88 12.33
CA LYS A 94 -21.58 -12.56 13.75
C LYS A 94 -20.21 -12.87 14.34
N GLU A 95 -19.70 -14.09 14.13
CA GLU A 95 -18.38 -14.50 14.62
C GLU A 95 -17.25 -13.63 14.03
N ALA A 96 -17.33 -13.31 12.74
CA ALA A 96 -16.36 -12.43 12.09
C ALA A 96 -16.44 -10.99 12.62
N SER A 97 -17.65 -10.48 12.86
CA SER A 97 -17.87 -9.16 13.47
C SER A 97 -17.29 -9.08 14.87
N ASP A 98 -17.45 -10.12 15.70
CA ASP A 98 -16.88 -10.15 17.05
C ASP A 98 -15.34 -10.08 17.00
N ILE A 99 -14.70 -10.75 16.04
CA ILE A 99 -13.25 -10.67 15.83
C ILE A 99 -12.83 -9.27 15.36
N VAL A 100 -13.55 -8.69 14.39
CA VAL A 100 -13.22 -7.36 13.84
C VAL A 100 -13.44 -6.26 14.88
N ASN A 101 -14.51 -6.32 15.67
CA ASN A 101 -14.79 -5.33 16.71
C ASN A 101 -13.82 -5.41 17.88
N ALA A 102 -13.21 -6.57 18.12
CA ALA A 102 -12.15 -6.74 19.11
C ALA A 102 -10.78 -6.23 18.62
N GLN A 103 -10.63 -5.96 17.32
CA GLN A 103 -9.41 -5.41 16.74
C GLN A 103 -9.39 -3.90 16.83
N GLU A 104 -8.29 -3.35 17.31
CA GLU A 104 -8.09 -1.91 17.39
C GLU A 104 -6.63 -1.57 17.13
N VAL A 105 -6.43 -0.43 16.45
CA VAL A 105 -5.10 0.16 16.29
C VAL A 105 -4.64 0.71 17.64
N GLU A 106 -3.33 0.66 17.90
CA GLU A 106 -2.73 1.15 19.13
C GLU A 106 -3.15 2.60 19.43
N ARG A 107 -3.76 2.80 20.60
CA ARG A 107 -4.20 4.12 21.07
C ARG A 107 -3.03 4.92 21.61
N GLY A 108 -3.13 6.24 21.49
CA GLY A 108 -2.18 7.19 22.05
C GLY A 108 -1.42 7.97 20.99
N SER A 109 -0.47 8.79 21.44
CA SER A 109 0.29 9.68 20.58
C SER A 109 1.26 8.91 19.68
N TYR A 110 1.32 9.30 18.42
CA TYR A 110 2.38 8.95 17.47
C TYR A 110 3.75 9.32 18.06
N PRO A 111 4.79 8.49 17.88
CA PRO A 111 4.86 7.30 17.02
C PRO A 111 4.37 5.99 17.66
N LYS A 112 4.06 5.96 18.97
CA LYS A 112 3.65 4.73 19.66
C LYS A 112 2.17 4.40 19.50
N GLY A 113 1.34 5.36 19.11
CA GLY A 113 -0.06 5.15 18.78
C GLY A 113 -0.45 5.90 17.51
N ALA A 114 -1.71 5.79 17.13
CA ALA A 114 -2.21 6.31 15.85
C ALA A 114 -2.56 7.81 15.84
N TYR A 115 -2.44 8.52 16.98
CA TYR A 115 -2.84 9.93 17.10
C TYR A 115 -1.69 10.90 16.81
N VAL A 116 -1.87 11.75 15.81
CA VAL A 116 -0.96 12.86 15.49
C VAL A 116 -1.65 14.16 15.83
N SER A 117 -1.04 14.95 16.71
CA SER A 117 -1.51 16.31 16.98
C SER A 117 -1.11 17.22 15.83
N SER A 118 -2.04 18.04 15.32
CA SER A 118 -1.73 19.02 14.27
C SER A 118 -0.68 20.04 14.72
N SER A 119 -0.65 20.38 16.01
CA SER A 119 0.32 21.33 16.57
C SER A 119 1.68 20.72 16.90
N HIS A 120 1.85 19.40 16.74
CA HIS A 120 3.09 18.68 17.05
C HIS A 120 3.32 17.55 16.04
N ILE A 121 3.21 17.88 14.75
CA ILE A 121 3.51 16.92 13.68
C ILE A 121 5.04 16.75 13.57
N PRO A 122 5.56 15.51 13.57
CA PRO A 122 7.01 15.30 13.52
C PRO A 122 7.59 15.67 12.15
N ILE A 123 8.84 16.12 12.12
CA ILE A 123 9.52 16.58 10.90
C ILE A 123 9.70 15.43 9.89
N ASP A 124 9.96 14.23 10.38
CA ASP A 124 10.15 13.00 9.60
C ASP A 124 8.82 12.28 9.30
N PHE A 125 7.68 12.96 9.44
CA PHE A 125 6.36 12.35 9.25
C PHE A 125 6.17 11.71 7.86
N PHE A 126 6.77 12.31 6.83
CA PHE A 126 6.72 11.85 5.43
C PHE A 126 7.93 10.99 5.03
N SER A 127 8.77 10.59 5.98
CA SER A 127 9.85 9.65 5.67
C SER A 127 9.29 8.26 5.36
N GLU A 128 10.02 7.51 4.55
CA GLU A 128 9.68 6.11 4.22
C GLU A 128 9.58 5.24 5.49
N SER A 129 10.42 5.49 6.49
CA SER A 129 10.37 4.77 7.78
C SER A 129 9.09 5.06 8.55
N SER A 130 8.66 6.33 8.60
CA SER A 130 7.41 6.74 9.24
C SER A 130 6.18 6.17 8.52
N GLU A 131 6.21 6.12 7.18
CA GLU A 131 5.14 5.50 6.37
C GLU A 131 5.05 3.99 6.59
N ALA A 132 6.19 3.29 6.59
CA ALA A 132 6.26 1.86 6.87
C ALA A 132 5.76 1.54 8.28
N GLN A 133 6.12 2.37 9.27
CA GLN A 133 5.64 2.22 10.64
C GLN A 133 4.11 2.36 10.75
N ARG A 134 3.52 3.38 10.13
CA ARG A 134 2.05 3.55 10.10
C ARG A 134 1.37 2.35 9.44
N THR A 135 1.94 1.86 8.34
CA THR A 135 1.42 0.67 7.63
C THR A 135 1.42 -0.56 8.53
N GLU A 136 2.51 -0.78 9.25
CA GLU A 136 2.64 -1.93 10.15
C GLU A 136 1.70 -1.81 11.36
N GLN A 137 1.53 -0.62 11.93
CA GLN A 137 0.57 -0.39 13.02
C GLN A 137 -0.86 -0.75 12.63
N ILE A 138 -1.29 -0.41 11.41
CA ILE A 138 -2.61 -0.79 10.90
C ILE A 138 -2.71 -2.31 10.72
N LYS A 139 -1.68 -2.94 10.15
CA LYS A 139 -1.65 -4.41 9.95
C LYS A 139 -1.70 -5.17 11.27
N GLN A 140 -0.95 -4.72 12.28
CA GLN A 140 -0.89 -5.34 13.60
C GLN A 140 -2.14 -5.08 14.43
N GLY A 141 -2.73 -3.89 14.32
CA GLY A 141 -3.96 -3.53 15.02
C GLY A 141 -5.21 -4.23 14.46
N MET A 142 -5.26 -4.45 13.14
CA MET A 142 -6.44 -5.01 12.45
C MET A 142 -6.12 -6.22 11.55
N PRO A 143 -5.45 -7.28 12.05
CA PRO A 143 -4.90 -8.34 11.21
C PRO A 143 -5.96 -9.21 10.53
N PHE A 144 -7.12 -9.41 11.16
CA PHE A 144 -8.20 -10.22 10.58
C PHE A 144 -8.92 -9.43 9.48
N LEU A 145 -9.26 -8.16 9.76
CA LEU A 145 -9.90 -7.30 8.76
C LEU A 145 -8.98 -7.08 7.55
N HIS A 146 -7.70 -6.77 7.80
CA HIS A 146 -6.69 -6.63 6.75
C HIS A 146 -6.63 -7.90 5.89
N SER A 147 -6.50 -9.07 6.52
CA SER A 147 -6.44 -10.35 5.81
C SER A 147 -7.71 -10.64 5.00
N LEU A 148 -8.89 -10.33 5.53
CA LEU A 148 -10.17 -10.52 4.85
C LEU A 148 -10.28 -9.65 3.59
N ILE A 149 -9.88 -8.38 3.68
CA ILE A 149 -9.87 -7.45 2.56
C ILE A 149 -8.81 -7.87 1.53
N SER A 150 -7.59 -8.20 1.97
CA SER A 150 -6.52 -8.69 1.08
C SER A 150 -6.98 -9.92 0.29
N GLN A 151 -7.62 -10.90 0.95
CA GLN A 151 -8.13 -12.10 0.28
C GLN A 151 -9.22 -11.77 -0.74
N LYS A 152 -10.11 -10.83 -0.44
CA LYS A 152 -11.16 -10.38 -1.39
C LYS A 152 -10.54 -9.77 -2.63
N ILE A 153 -9.54 -8.90 -2.47
CA ILE A 153 -8.85 -8.23 -3.58
C ILE A 153 -8.06 -9.25 -4.42
N LEU A 154 -7.24 -10.09 -3.79
CA LEU A 154 -6.44 -11.12 -4.48
C LEU A 154 -7.30 -12.12 -5.26
N THR A 155 -8.43 -12.54 -4.70
CA THR A 155 -9.37 -13.44 -5.37
C THR A 155 -10.00 -12.77 -6.60
N SER A 156 -10.34 -11.49 -6.50
CA SER A 156 -10.92 -10.73 -7.61
C SER A 156 -9.95 -10.58 -8.79
N SER A 157 -8.67 -10.34 -8.51
CA SER A 157 -7.61 -10.28 -9.52
C SER A 157 -7.42 -11.61 -10.23
N SER A 158 -7.50 -12.72 -9.50
CA SER A 158 -7.41 -14.09 -10.06
C SER A 158 -8.64 -14.51 -10.87
N SER A 159 -9.84 -14.04 -10.51
CA SER A 159 -11.07 -14.30 -11.27
C SER A 159 -11.19 -13.46 -12.54
N ASN A 160 -10.71 -12.21 -12.53
CA ASN A 160 -10.74 -11.34 -13.71
C ASN A 160 -9.85 -11.87 -14.84
N ALA A 161 -8.75 -12.56 -14.52
CA ALA A 161 -7.93 -13.28 -15.50
C ALA A 161 -8.69 -14.41 -16.24
N LYS A 162 -9.77 -14.96 -15.65
CA LYS A 162 -10.57 -16.04 -16.26
C LYS A 162 -11.75 -15.55 -17.10
N VAL A 163 -12.27 -14.35 -16.82
CA VAL A 163 -13.43 -13.78 -17.55
C VAL A 163 -13.02 -13.34 -18.96
N LEU A 164 -11.83 -12.76 -19.13
CA LEU A 164 -11.28 -12.35 -20.43
C LEU A 164 -11.09 -13.51 -21.44
N MET A 165 -11.09 -14.75 -20.99
CA MET A 165 -10.89 -15.95 -21.85
C MET A 165 -12.21 -16.54 -22.37
N LYS A 166 -13.38 -16.07 -21.94
CA LYS A 166 -14.67 -16.73 -22.23
C LYS A 166 -15.50 -16.06 -23.33
N ASP A 167 -15.22 -14.79 -23.64
CA ASP A 167 -16.02 -14.01 -24.60
C ASP A 167 -15.53 -14.14 -26.07
N SER A 168 -14.54 -14.99 -26.35
CA SER A 168 -13.98 -15.17 -27.70
C SER A 168 -14.41 -16.47 -28.41
N LYS A 169 -15.68 -16.89 -28.29
CA LYS A 169 -16.18 -18.07 -29.02
C LYS A 169 -17.52 -17.86 -29.75
N VAL A 170 -17.51 -17.07 -30.82
CA VAL A 170 -18.36 -17.15 -32.05
C VAL A 170 -17.58 -16.36 -33.11
N ASN A 171 -17.27 -16.74 -34.35
CA ASN A 171 -17.76 -17.73 -35.31
C ASN A 171 -16.56 -18.20 -36.18
N LYS A 172 -16.54 -19.47 -36.59
CA LYS A 172 -15.60 -20.00 -37.59
C LYS A 172 -16.15 -19.71 -38.99
N GLU A 173 -15.35 -19.13 -39.89
CA GLU A 173 -15.26 -19.58 -41.29
C GLU A 173 -14.02 -19.03 -42.01
N ASN A 174 -13.30 -19.96 -42.66
CA ASN A 174 -12.40 -19.87 -43.81
C ASN A 174 -10.93 -19.39 -43.74
N VAL A 175 -10.06 -20.42 -43.64
CA VAL A 175 -8.89 -20.78 -44.50
C VAL A 175 -7.74 -19.78 -44.68
N GLY A 176 -6.54 -20.16 -44.19
CA GLY A 176 -5.26 -19.79 -44.82
C GLY A 176 -3.99 -19.74 -43.97
N LYS A 177 -3.39 -20.92 -43.70
CA LYS A 177 -1.94 -21.20 -43.46
C LYS A 177 -1.13 -20.47 -42.33
N LYS A 178 -0.70 -21.32 -41.38
CA LYS A 178 0.51 -21.34 -40.50
C LYS A 178 1.52 -20.18 -40.68
N GLY A 179 2.02 -19.53 -39.64
CA GLY A 179 1.79 -19.66 -38.20
C GLY A 179 2.75 -18.75 -37.43
N GLU A 180 2.25 -18.08 -36.40
CA GLU A 180 3.02 -17.47 -35.32
C GLU A 180 2.07 -17.33 -34.12
N THR A 181 2.61 -17.57 -32.94
CA THR A 181 1.90 -17.53 -31.64
C THR A 181 1.16 -16.21 -31.44
N PRO A 182 -0.15 -16.20 -31.16
CA PRO A 182 -0.87 -14.95 -30.91
C PRO A 182 -0.57 -14.48 -29.48
N THR A 183 0.34 -13.53 -29.36
CA THR A 183 0.43 -12.60 -28.24
C THR A 183 -0.95 -11.95 -28.07
N CYS A 184 -1.51 -12.00 -26.87
CA CYS A 184 -2.76 -11.37 -26.52
C CYS A 184 -2.55 -9.84 -26.54
N ALA A 185 -2.73 -9.22 -27.71
CA ALA A 185 -2.74 -7.78 -27.86
C ALA A 185 -4.07 -7.23 -27.33
N LEU A 186 -4.06 -6.86 -26.04
CA LEU A 186 -4.98 -5.84 -25.55
C LEU A 186 -4.56 -4.48 -26.14
N PRO A 187 -5.49 -3.55 -26.40
CA PRO A 187 -5.18 -2.28 -27.03
C PRO A 187 -4.11 -1.54 -26.22
N PRO A 188 -3.16 -0.89 -26.89
CA PRO A 188 -2.09 -0.19 -26.21
C PRO A 188 -2.69 0.92 -25.34
N GLU A 189 -2.26 0.92 -24.08
CA GLU A 189 -1.67 2.12 -23.50
C GLU A 189 -2.64 3.11 -22.82
N ASN A 190 -3.09 2.72 -21.61
CA ASN A 190 -3.35 3.66 -20.52
C ASN A 190 -2.00 4.21 -19.99
N GLU A 191 -1.29 4.88 -20.89
CA GLU A 191 0.04 5.46 -20.72
C GLU A 191 -0.05 6.83 -20.02
N GLU A 192 0.71 6.95 -18.92
CA GLU A 192 1.38 8.16 -18.42
C GLU A 192 0.73 9.09 -17.36
N VAL A 193 1.61 9.48 -16.40
CA VAL A 193 1.64 10.64 -15.44
C VAL A 193 1.51 10.25 -13.94
N LEU A 194 2.37 10.57 -12.94
CA LEU A 194 3.75 11.13 -12.76
C LEU A 194 4.19 10.91 -11.28
N SER A 195 5.51 10.75 -10.99
CA SER A 195 6.15 11.31 -9.78
C SER A 195 7.59 11.76 -10.06
N LEU A 196 7.96 12.96 -9.61
CA LEU A 196 9.16 13.71 -10.01
C LEU A 196 10.45 13.31 -9.26
N ALA A 197 10.56 12.05 -8.84
CA ALA A 197 11.79 11.44 -8.31
C ALA A 197 12.27 10.23 -9.14
N ASN A 198 11.49 9.82 -10.16
CA ASN A 198 11.63 8.55 -10.89
C ASN A 198 11.57 8.75 -12.43
N LEU A 199 12.55 9.41 -13.04
CA LEU A 199 12.55 9.77 -14.48
C LEU A 199 12.97 8.65 -15.46
N VAL A 200 12.69 7.38 -15.13
CA VAL A 200 12.70 6.26 -16.10
C VAL A 200 11.53 5.35 -15.78
N ASP A 201 10.50 5.40 -16.62
CA ASP A 201 9.36 4.49 -16.60
C ASP A 201 9.85 3.05 -16.80
N ILE A 202 9.80 2.25 -15.73
CA ILE A 202 9.59 0.81 -15.90
C ILE A 202 8.10 0.66 -15.82
N LYS A 203 7.44 0.36 -16.96
CA LYS A 203 6.04 -0.02 -16.97
C LYS A 203 5.85 -1.09 -15.89
N SER A 204 5.21 -0.73 -14.77
CA SER A 204 4.87 -1.71 -13.76
C SER A 204 3.98 -2.74 -14.45
N THR A 205 4.40 -3.99 -14.46
CA THR A 205 3.62 -5.03 -15.11
C THR A 205 2.22 -5.08 -14.50
N CYS A 206 1.22 -5.57 -15.24
CA CYS A 206 -0.12 -5.76 -14.68
C CYS A 206 -0.09 -6.60 -13.40
N ALA A 207 0.90 -7.49 -13.27
CA ALA A 207 1.17 -8.23 -12.05
C ALA A 207 1.68 -7.32 -10.92
N GLU A 208 2.71 -6.52 -11.14
CA GLU A 208 3.23 -5.57 -10.14
C GLU A 208 2.18 -4.56 -9.66
N LEU A 209 1.33 -4.06 -10.56
CA LEU A 209 0.22 -3.17 -10.19
C LEU A 209 -0.84 -3.89 -9.35
N ALA A 210 -1.11 -5.16 -9.64
CA ALA A 210 -2.03 -5.98 -8.85
C ALA A 210 -1.44 -6.28 -7.47
N ASP A 211 -0.15 -6.56 -7.39
CA ASP A 211 0.58 -6.82 -6.16
C ASP A 211 0.64 -5.56 -5.28
N HIS A 212 0.98 -4.41 -5.88
CA HIS A 212 0.98 -3.12 -5.18
C HIS A 212 -0.42 -2.77 -4.65
N LYS A 213 -1.48 -2.97 -5.45
CA LYS A 213 -2.86 -2.78 -4.98
C LYS A 213 -3.22 -3.74 -3.85
N ALA A 214 -2.81 -4.99 -3.94
CA ALA A 214 -3.05 -5.99 -2.90
C ALA A 214 -2.31 -5.67 -1.60
N GLU A 215 -1.21 -4.92 -1.67
CA GLU A 215 -0.46 -4.45 -0.50
C GLU A 215 -1.05 -3.17 0.11
N VAL A 216 -1.32 -2.14 -0.71
CA VAL A 216 -1.65 -0.80 -0.22
C VAL A 216 -3.14 -0.63 0.09
N VAL A 217 -4.03 -1.17 -0.75
CA VAL A 217 -5.48 -0.93 -0.62
C VAL A 217 -6.05 -1.49 0.68
N PRO A 218 -5.71 -2.72 1.14
CA PRO A 218 -6.20 -3.21 2.42
C PRO A 218 -5.81 -2.33 3.60
N VAL A 219 -4.57 -1.81 3.61
CA VAL A 219 -4.07 -0.91 4.66
C VAL A 219 -4.85 0.41 4.64
N ALA A 220 -5.04 1.00 3.46
CA ALA A 220 -5.81 2.23 3.32
C ALA A 220 -7.26 2.08 3.81
N ILE A 221 -7.94 0.98 3.45
CA ILE A 221 -9.31 0.70 3.90
C ILE A 221 -9.36 0.49 5.41
N CYS A 222 -8.41 -0.26 5.98
CA CYS A 222 -8.34 -0.44 7.44
C CYS A 222 -8.09 0.89 8.16
N ALA A 223 -7.24 1.76 7.62
CA ALA A 223 -7.00 3.10 8.17
C ALA A 223 -8.26 3.99 8.12
N MET A 224 -9.01 3.95 7.01
CA MET A 224 -10.30 4.66 6.89
C MET A 224 -11.29 4.20 7.95
N ILE A 225 -11.42 2.88 8.14
CA ILE A 225 -12.33 2.29 9.14
C ILE A 225 -11.86 2.67 10.55
N ALA A 226 -10.56 2.55 10.84
CA ALA A 226 -9.99 2.90 12.14
C ALA A 226 -10.26 4.37 12.50
N TYR A 227 -10.06 5.29 11.57
CA TYR A 227 -10.35 6.72 11.78
C TYR A 227 -11.85 7.00 11.92
N THR A 228 -12.69 6.31 11.15
CA THR A 228 -14.15 6.46 11.22
C THR A 228 -14.69 5.98 12.57
N CYS A 229 -14.16 4.87 13.09
CA CYS A 229 -14.50 4.34 14.41
C CYS A 229 -13.92 5.18 15.55
N ASN A 230 -12.72 5.73 15.36
CA ASN A 230 -12.04 6.56 16.34
C ASN A 230 -11.21 7.65 15.64
N ARG A 231 -11.67 8.90 15.71
CA ARG A 231 -10.98 10.05 15.10
C ARG A 231 -9.58 10.31 15.66
N CYS A 232 -9.21 9.68 16.78
CA CYS A 232 -7.83 9.73 17.26
C CYS A 232 -6.87 8.88 16.40
N CYS A 233 -7.36 7.99 15.53
CA CYS A 233 -6.56 7.24 14.58
C CYS A 233 -6.32 8.06 13.30
N ASN A 234 -5.76 9.27 13.45
CA ASN A 234 -5.70 10.27 12.39
C ASN A 234 -4.37 10.36 11.64
N ALA A 235 -3.36 9.55 11.97
CA ALA A 235 -2.05 9.62 11.31
C ALA A 235 -2.14 9.50 9.78
N VAL A 236 -2.75 8.43 9.25
CA VAL A 236 -2.88 8.23 7.80
C VAL A 236 -3.82 9.26 7.15
N PRO A 237 -5.01 9.57 7.69
CA PRO A 237 -5.86 10.62 7.13
C PRO A 237 -5.24 12.03 7.19
N LEU A 238 -4.39 12.34 8.17
CA LEU A 238 -3.68 13.62 8.24
C LEU A 238 -2.63 13.71 7.14
N GLN A 239 -1.86 12.64 6.92
CA GLN A 239 -0.92 12.54 5.80
C GLN A 239 -1.64 12.77 4.46
N ASN A 240 -2.72 12.03 4.23
CA ASN A 240 -3.51 12.18 3.00
C ASN A 240 -4.07 13.60 2.86
N GLY A 241 -4.57 14.20 3.94
CA GLY A 241 -5.09 15.57 3.94
C GLY A 241 -4.03 16.60 3.54
N LEU A 242 -2.81 16.48 4.06
CA LEU A 242 -1.68 17.32 3.69
C LEU A 242 -1.31 17.17 2.21
N MET A 243 -1.26 15.93 1.71
CA MET A 243 -0.94 15.66 0.29
C MET A 243 -2.04 16.17 -0.65
N VAL A 244 -3.30 15.96 -0.29
CA VAL A 244 -4.47 16.42 -1.05
C VAL A 244 -4.52 17.95 -1.11
N LEU A 245 -4.26 18.63 0.00
CA LEU A 245 -4.20 20.09 0.04
C LEU A 245 -3.02 20.63 -0.77
N ALA A 246 -1.84 20.00 -0.68
CA ALA A 246 -0.68 20.35 -1.52
C ALA A 246 -0.96 20.13 -3.02
N GLY A 247 -1.78 19.13 -3.36
CA GLY A 247 -2.27 18.89 -4.73
C GLY A 247 -3.32 19.89 -5.22
N GLY A 248 -3.63 20.96 -4.46
CA GLY A 248 -4.58 21.99 -4.86
C GLY A 248 -6.05 21.59 -4.74
N VAL A 249 -6.35 20.53 -3.98
CA VAL A 249 -7.73 20.06 -3.82
C VAL A 249 -8.55 21.06 -3.00
N SER A 250 -9.74 21.39 -3.52
CA SER A 250 -10.64 22.36 -2.88
C SER A 250 -11.14 21.91 -1.50
N CYS A 251 -11.54 22.88 -0.66
CA CYS A 251 -12.13 22.63 0.66
C CYS A 251 -13.30 21.62 0.60
N ARG A 252 -14.19 21.80 -0.39
CA ARG A 252 -15.38 20.96 -0.58
C ARG A 252 -15.03 19.50 -0.88
N VAL A 253 -13.99 19.27 -1.67
CA VAL A 253 -13.52 17.92 -1.97
C VAL A 253 -12.84 17.32 -0.74
N ASN A 254 -12.08 18.09 0.03
CA ASN A 254 -11.51 17.60 1.28
C ASN A 254 -12.59 17.21 2.30
N GLU A 255 -13.65 18.00 2.45
CA GLU A 255 -14.80 17.65 3.31
C GLU A 255 -15.48 16.35 2.86
N TYR A 256 -15.64 16.16 1.55
CA TYR A 256 -16.16 14.92 1.00
C TYR A 256 -15.25 13.71 1.33
N LEU A 257 -13.94 13.84 1.16
CA LEU A 257 -12.97 12.79 1.48
C LEU A 257 -12.91 12.50 2.99
N GLN A 258 -13.06 13.52 3.83
CA GLN A 258 -13.12 13.39 5.28
C GLN A 258 -14.32 12.55 5.72
N CYS A 259 -15.47 12.64 5.05
CA CYS A 259 -16.64 11.80 5.34
C CYS A 259 -16.37 10.30 5.17
N PHE A 260 -15.44 9.91 4.30
CA PHE A 260 -15.02 8.51 4.12
C PHE A 260 -13.82 8.13 5.00
N GLY A 261 -13.32 9.04 5.83
CA GLY A 261 -12.12 8.84 6.62
C GLY A 261 -10.84 8.76 5.79
N LEU A 262 -10.84 9.27 4.56
CA LEU A 262 -9.65 9.35 3.71
C LEU A 262 -8.73 10.49 4.13
N THR A 263 -9.31 11.59 4.63
CA THR A 263 -8.57 12.78 5.08
C THR A 263 -9.07 13.27 6.45
N CYS A 264 -8.28 14.14 7.08
CA CYS A 264 -8.66 14.90 8.27
C CYS A 264 -9.46 16.16 7.93
N SER A 265 -9.96 16.83 8.98
CA SER A 265 -10.55 18.16 8.84
C SER A 265 -9.55 19.14 8.24
N ARG A 266 -10.05 20.06 7.40
CA ARG A 266 -9.20 21.07 6.77
C ARG A 266 -8.46 21.91 7.79
N ASP A 267 -9.10 22.26 8.90
CA ASP A 267 -8.48 23.06 9.97
C ASP A 267 -7.30 22.31 10.59
N SER A 268 -7.44 21.01 10.88
CA SER A 268 -6.32 20.20 11.37
C SER A 268 -5.17 20.11 10.38
N VAL A 269 -5.47 20.05 9.08
CA VAL A 269 -4.46 20.03 8.02
C VAL A 269 -3.74 21.39 7.94
N LEU A 270 -4.47 22.50 8.00
CA LEU A 270 -3.89 23.85 7.99
C LEU A 270 -3.04 24.12 9.23
N ASP A 271 -3.50 23.73 10.41
CA ASP A 271 -2.75 23.82 11.66
C ASP A 271 -1.44 23.02 11.56
N ALA A 272 -1.51 21.81 10.98
CA ALA A 272 -0.32 20.98 10.75
C ALA A 272 0.64 21.62 9.75
N MET A 273 0.13 22.23 8.67
CA MET A 273 0.96 22.98 7.74
C MET A 273 1.63 24.18 8.39
N GLU A 274 0.91 24.94 9.23
CA GLU A 274 1.47 26.08 9.94
C GLU A 274 2.57 25.65 10.93
N HIS A 275 2.36 24.55 11.65
CA HIS A 275 3.40 23.99 12.50
C HIS A 275 4.64 23.54 11.70
N MET A 276 4.44 22.85 10.57
CA MET A 276 5.55 22.47 9.69
C MET A 276 6.28 23.69 9.14
N ARG A 277 5.55 24.76 8.78
CA ARG A 277 6.14 26.03 8.33
C ARG A 277 7.06 26.62 9.39
N LEU A 278 6.59 26.70 10.63
CA LEU A 278 7.37 27.21 11.76
C LEU A 278 8.61 26.34 12.03
N SER A 279 8.45 25.02 12.02
CA SER A 279 9.57 24.10 12.22
C SER A 279 10.63 24.22 11.12
N GLN A 280 10.20 24.34 9.86
CA GLN A 280 11.10 24.55 8.72
C GLN A 280 11.78 25.91 8.75
N GLU A 281 11.07 26.96 9.16
CA GLU A 281 11.64 28.28 9.38
C GLU A 281 12.76 28.22 10.44
N GLU A 282 12.55 27.52 11.55
CA GLU A 282 13.58 27.35 12.58
C GLU A 282 14.82 26.62 12.03
N GLN A 283 14.62 25.52 11.28
CA GLN A 283 15.73 24.81 10.64
C GLN A 283 16.50 25.69 9.65
N LEU A 284 15.80 26.45 8.82
CA LEU A 284 16.39 27.37 7.87
C LEU A 284 17.21 28.45 8.59
N MET A 285 16.67 29.00 9.69
CA MET A 285 17.37 29.98 10.51
C MET A 285 18.65 29.43 11.15
N GLN A 286 18.69 28.14 11.51
CA GLN A 286 19.93 27.51 11.97
C GLN A 286 21.00 27.46 10.86
N VAL A 287 20.60 27.13 9.62
CA VAL A 287 21.51 27.16 8.47
C VAL A 287 22.01 28.60 8.21
N PHE A 288 21.14 29.60 8.36
CA PHE A 288 21.48 31.00 8.10
C PHE A 288 22.47 31.53 9.15
N LYS A 289 22.36 31.12 10.41
CA LYS A 289 23.33 31.47 11.47
C LYS A 289 24.74 30.99 11.15
N VAL A 290 24.89 29.82 10.52
CA VAL A 290 26.20 29.30 10.08
C VAL A 290 26.78 30.13 8.93
N ASN A 291 25.93 30.75 8.11
CA ASN A 291 26.31 31.57 6.95
C ASN A 291 26.24 33.08 7.30
N SER A 292 26.89 33.49 8.39
CA SER A 292 26.76 34.86 8.92
C SER A 292 27.34 35.96 8.02
N LYS A 293 28.32 35.64 7.16
CA LYS A 293 28.97 36.62 6.26
C LYS A 293 28.18 36.87 4.98
N LEU A 294 27.42 35.90 4.50
CA LEU A 294 26.61 36.03 3.30
C LEU A 294 25.36 35.18 3.46
N LEU A 295 24.20 35.83 3.45
CA LEU A 295 22.92 35.16 3.59
C LEU A 295 22.71 34.16 2.44
N PRO A 296 22.17 32.96 2.71
CA PRO A 296 21.85 32.01 1.65
C PRO A 296 20.93 32.62 0.61
N LEU A 297 21.22 32.34 -0.66
CA LEU A 297 20.40 32.81 -1.78
C LEU A 297 19.16 31.94 -1.87
N LEU A 298 17.99 32.51 -1.61
CA LEU A 298 16.72 31.83 -1.73
C LEU A 298 16.15 32.07 -3.13
N CYS A 299 15.99 31.01 -3.90
CA CYS A 299 15.37 31.05 -5.22
C CYS A 299 14.03 30.34 -5.16
N PHE A 300 12.97 31.06 -5.50
CA PHE A 300 11.67 30.49 -5.80
C PHE A 300 11.40 30.70 -7.28
N ASP A 301 11.14 29.61 -7.98
CA ASP A 301 10.78 29.67 -9.39
C ASP A 301 9.53 28.83 -9.63
N ASN A 302 8.72 29.27 -10.57
CA ASN A 302 7.61 28.48 -11.05
C ASN A 302 8.12 27.62 -12.21
N ILE A 303 8.12 26.31 -12.02
CA ILE A 303 8.46 25.36 -13.06
C ILE A 303 7.17 24.96 -13.76
N ASP A 304 7.04 25.45 -14.99
CA ASP A 304 6.00 25.07 -15.93
C ASP A 304 6.55 23.98 -16.86
N ILE A 305 6.23 22.72 -16.59
CA ILE A 305 6.59 21.61 -17.47
C ILE A 305 5.45 21.36 -18.44
N HIS A 306 5.64 21.74 -19.70
CA HIS A 306 4.67 21.46 -20.75
C HIS A 306 4.96 20.12 -21.42
N LEU A 307 4.14 19.12 -21.11
CA LEU A 307 4.10 17.86 -21.84
C LEU A 307 3.30 18.07 -23.12
N ARG A 308 4.01 18.37 -24.20
CA ARG A 308 3.42 18.55 -25.53
C ARG A 308 3.32 17.23 -26.26
N ILE A 309 2.10 16.81 -26.54
CA ILE A 309 1.84 15.64 -27.38
C ILE A 309 1.84 16.10 -28.83
N HIS A 310 2.75 15.56 -29.64
CA HIS A 310 2.92 15.99 -31.03
C HIS A 310 1.80 15.51 -31.96
N ASN A 311 1.10 14.42 -31.62
CA ASN A 311 -0.01 13.87 -32.38
C ASN A 311 -1.30 13.95 -31.57
N SER A 312 -2.13 14.96 -31.83
CA SER A 312 -3.42 15.13 -31.15
C SER A 312 -4.36 13.97 -31.47
N ARG A 313 -4.82 13.27 -30.44
CA ARG A 313 -5.90 12.27 -30.49
C ARG A 313 -7.01 12.67 -29.51
N ILE A 314 -8.19 12.06 -29.63
CA ILE A 314 -9.39 12.41 -28.84
C ILE A 314 -9.17 12.14 -27.33
N ASP A 315 -8.27 11.24 -26.99
CA ASP A 315 -7.94 10.74 -25.64
C ASP A 315 -6.67 11.37 -25.03
N MET A 316 -5.88 12.10 -25.82
CA MET A 316 -4.61 12.72 -25.41
C MET A 316 -4.68 14.23 -25.48
N SER A 317 -4.51 14.88 -24.34
CA SER A 317 -4.37 16.34 -24.23
C SER A 317 -2.95 16.69 -23.81
N SER A 318 -2.38 17.72 -24.43
CA SER A 318 -1.15 18.32 -23.89
C SER A 318 -1.43 18.79 -22.47
N ARG A 319 -0.53 18.49 -21.54
CA ARG A 319 -0.68 18.85 -20.13
C ARG A 319 0.39 19.85 -19.75
N LEU A 320 -0.01 20.84 -18.97
CA LEU A 320 0.90 21.78 -18.36
C LEU A 320 0.93 21.45 -16.87
N PHE A 321 2.11 21.06 -16.40
CA PHE A 321 2.36 20.84 -14.99
C PHE A 321 2.90 22.12 -14.41
N HIS A 322 2.16 22.65 -13.45
CA HIS A 322 2.56 23.81 -12.67
C HIS A 322 3.16 23.31 -11.37
N GLY A 323 4.41 23.67 -11.10
CA GLY A 323 5.04 23.46 -9.81
C GLY A 323 5.71 24.75 -9.35
N THR A 324 5.71 25.02 -8.06
CA THR A 324 6.62 26.01 -7.48
C THR A 324 7.78 25.23 -6.88
N TRP A 325 8.99 25.49 -7.37
CA TRP A 325 10.22 24.94 -6.83
C TRP A 325 10.92 26.02 -6.01
N GLY A 326 11.31 25.69 -4.79
CA GLY A 326 12.17 26.52 -3.95
C GLY A 326 13.48 25.81 -3.67
N PHE A 327 14.61 26.51 -3.81
CA PHE A 327 15.88 26.04 -3.26
C PHE A 327 16.63 27.20 -2.63
N TYR A 328 17.49 26.89 -1.66
CA TYR A 328 18.44 27.85 -1.13
C TYR A 328 19.86 27.37 -1.35
N THR A 329 20.73 28.30 -1.75
CA THR A 329 22.15 28.01 -1.92
C THR A 329 22.90 28.36 -0.64
N VAL A 330 23.47 27.33 -0.01
CA VAL A 330 24.36 27.48 1.15
C VAL A 330 25.80 27.58 0.68
N PHE A 331 26.52 28.60 1.16
CA PHE A 331 27.93 28.77 0.83
C PHE A 331 28.78 27.83 1.68
N ARG A 332 29.79 27.20 1.07
CA ARG A 332 30.69 26.31 1.81
C ARG A 332 31.43 27.10 2.89
N ALA A 333 31.53 26.54 4.10
CA ALA A 333 32.21 27.17 5.22
C ALA A 333 33.66 27.60 4.89
N ALA A 334 34.39 26.79 4.10
CA ALA A 334 35.74 27.12 3.65
C ALA A 334 35.80 28.39 2.77
N LEU A 335 34.78 28.63 1.92
CA LEU A 335 34.70 29.83 1.09
C LEU A 335 34.41 31.05 1.96
N LEU A 336 33.47 30.93 2.90
CA LEU A 336 33.15 32.01 3.83
C LEU A 336 34.32 32.33 4.77
N ALA A 337 35.13 31.35 5.16
CA ALA A 337 36.32 31.57 5.98
C ALA A 337 37.33 32.48 5.27
N ASN A 338 37.56 32.26 3.97
CA ASN A 338 38.49 33.02 3.14
C ASN A 338 37.95 34.39 2.70
N CYS A 339 36.67 34.68 2.96
CA CYS A 339 36.03 35.92 2.54
C CYS A 339 36.08 36.97 3.67
N GLU A 340 36.63 38.15 3.38
CA GLU A 340 36.65 39.27 4.32
C GLU A 340 35.25 39.88 4.48
N ALA A 341 34.86 40.25 5.70
CA ALA A 341 33.50 40.74 5.96
C ALA A 341 33.16 42.04 5.21
N GLU A 342 34.16 42.91 4.98
CA GLU A 342 33.99 44.17 4.24
C GLU A 342 33.78 43.95 2.73
N ALA A 343 34.37 42.90 2.16
CA ALA A 343 34.22 42.54 0.75
C ALA A 343 32.77 42.13 0.40
N VAL A 344 32.01 41.68 1.40
CA VAL A 344 30.64 41.17 1.25
C VAL A 344 29.58 42.15 1.79
N SER A 345 29.99 43.38 2.08
CA SER A 345 29.07 44.40 2.61
C SER A 345 28.06 44.86 1.54
N LEU A 346 26.91 45.36 1.99
CA LEU A 346 25.93 45.99 1.10
C LEU A 346 26.53 47.16 0.32
N ALA A 347 27.45 47.92 0.92
CA ALA A 347 28.11 49.03 0.25
C ALA A 347 29.01 48.55 -0.89
N SER A 348 29.79 47.48 -0.66
CA SER A 348 30.63 46.84 -1.67
C SER A 348 29.78 46.26 -2.82
N PHE A 349 28.65 45.63 -2.49
CA PHE A 349 27.69 45.13 -3.48
C PHE A 349 27.10 46.27 -4.33
N VAL A 350 26.62 47.36 -3.72
CA VAL A 350 26.04 48.50 -4.45
C VAL A 350 27.10 49.19 -5.32
N ALA A 351 28.33 49.33 -4.84
CA ALA A 351 29.44 49.88 -5.62
C ALA A 351 29.77 48.99 -6.82
N ALA A 352 29.84 47.66 -6.63
CA ALA A 352 30.08 46.70 -7.69
C ALA A 352 28.95 46.69 -8.73
N MET A 353 27.69 46.70 -8.29
CA MET A 353 26.52 46.79 -9.18
C MET A 353 26.53 48.08 -10.00
N LYS A 354 26.90 49.21 -9.39
CA LYS A 354 27.02 50.50 -10.09
C LYS A 354 28.17 50.51 -11.11
N ALA A 355 29.27 49.84 -10.80
CA ALA A 355 30.37 49.68 -11.75
C ALA A 355 29.99 48.76 -12.92
N ALA A 356 29.23 47.70 -12.64
CA ALA A 356 28.78 46.73 -13.64
C ALA A 356 27.66 47.25 -14.56
N ASP A 357 26.86 48.24 -14.13
CA ASP A 357 25.73 48.80 -14.90
C ASP A 357 26.10 49.34 -16.30
N GLN A 358 27.38 49.69 -16.52
CA GLN A 358 27.88 50.24 -17.78
C GLN A 358 28.89 49.34 -18.48
N GLU A 359 29.15 48.14 -17.94
CA GLU A 359 30.11 47.22 -18.52
C GLU A 359 29.44 46.34 -19.59
N PRO A 360 29.99 46.24 -20.81
CA PRO A 360 29.41 45.41 -21.85
C PRO A 360 29.45 43.94 -21.42
N VAL A 361 28.27 43.31 -21.38
CA VAL A 361 28.12 41.89 -21.06
C VAL A 361 28.83 41.05 -22.12
N LYS A 362 29.98 40.48 -21.76
CA LYS A 362 30.69 39.54 -22.62
C LYS A 362 30.09 38.16 -22.43
N ILE A 363 29.45 37.63 -23.48
CA ILE A 363 28.83 36.30 -23.46
C ILE A 363 29.87 35.21 -23.11
N GLU A 364 31.13 35.42 -23.46
CA GLU A 364 32.26 34.54 -23.15
C GLU A 364 32.48 34.34 -21.64
N ASP A 365 32.16 35.34 -20.81
CA ASP A 365 32.31 35.26 -19.35
C ASP A 365 31.22 34.40 -18.69
N PHE A 366 30.11 34.16 -19.40
CA PHE A 366 29.02 33.27 -18.98
C PHE A 366 29.13 31.88 -19.61
N ALA A 367 30.05 31.69 -20.56
CA ALA A 367 30.31 30.39 -21.14
C ALA A 367 31.19 29.57 -20.19
N PRO A 368 30.80 28.33 -19.84
CA PRO A 368 31.63 27.49 -18.99
C PRO A 368 32.96 27.23 -19.67
N ARG A 369 34.06 27.38 -18.91
CA ARG A 369 35.40 27.04 -19.41
C ARG A 369 35.45 25.54 -19.74
N PRO A 370 36.36 25.09 -20.62
CA PRO A 370 36.46 23.66 -20.97
C PRO A 370 36.59 22.73 -19.76
N GLU A 371 37.35 23.15 -18.72
CA GLU A 371 37.52 22.40 -17.48
C GLU A 371 36.23 22.36 -16.64
N GLU A 372 35.52 23.49 -16.54
CA GLU A 372 34.24 23.59 -15.82
C GLU A 372 33.14 22.78 -16.51
N SER A 373 33.13 22.79 -17.84
CA SER A 373 32.21 22.00 -18.65
C SER A 373 32.48 20.49 -18.51
N ALA A 374 33.76 20.09 -18.44
CA ALA A 374 34.15 18.72 -18.12
C ALA A 374 33.73 18.32 -16.69
N HIS A 375 33.90 19.22 -15.71
CA HIS A 375 33.46 19.00 -14.34
C HIS A 375 31.93 18.88 -14.25
N PHE A 376 31.18 19.79 -14.88
CA PHE A 376 29.72 19.76 -14.92
C PHE A 376 29.22 18.46 -15.56
N LYS A 377 29.82 18.04 -16.69
CA LYS A 377 29.53 16.74 -17.30
C LYS A 377 29.79 15.59 -16.33
N ALA A 378 30.90 15.60 -15.61
CA ALA A 378 31.20 14.57 -14.61
C ALA A 378 30.19 14.57 -13.45
N VAL A 379 29.72 15.74 -13.00
CA VAL A 379 28.67 15.86 -11.97
C VAL A 379 27.35 15.27 -12.46
N ILE A 380 26.90 15.63 -13.67
CA ILE A 380 25.68 15.07 -14.25
C ILE A 380 25.82 13.54 -14.43
N GLN A 381 26.97 13.07 -14.92
CA GLN A 381 27.26 11.64 -15.05
C GLN A 381 27.27 10.92 -13.71
N ALA A 382 27.84 11.52 -12.67
CA ALA A 382 27.84 10.99 -11.31
C ALA A 382 26.42 10.93 -10.74
N GLN A 383 25.62 11.97 -10.91
CA GLN A 383 24.20 11.98 -10.48
C GLN A 383 23.40 10.90 -11.19
N MET A 384 23.55 10.77 -12.53
CA MET A 384 22.91 9.70 -13.29
C MET A 384 23.40 8.32 -12.84
N ALA A 385 24.68 8.16 -12.52
CA ALA A 385 25.26 6.91 -12.03
C ALA A 385 24.73 6.55 -10.63
N THR A 386 24.62 7.51 -9.72
CA THR A 386 24.03 7.32 -8.38
C THR A 386 22.58 6.87 -8.48
N THR A 387 21.78 7.51 -9.33
CA THR A 387 20.40 7.08 -9.61
C THR A 387 20.36 5.67 -10.18
N ARG A 388 21.29 5.32 -11.07
CA ARG A 388 21.40 3.97 -11.64
C ARG A 388 21.82 2.93 -10.61
N ILE A 389 22.72 3.26 -9.69
CA ILE A 389 23.15 2.38 -8.59
C ILE A 389 22.01 2.18 -7.60
N ALA A 390 21.32 3.25 -7.18
CA ALA A 390 20.14 3.15 -6.31
C ALA A 390 19.07 2.23 -6.93
N ARG A 391 18.85 2.34 -8.25
CA ARG A 391 17.95 1.44 -9.00
C ARG A 391 18.43 0.00 -9.06
N LEU A 392 19.73 -0.25 -9.26
CA LEU A 392 20.29 -1.60 -9.25
C LEU A 392 20.17 -2.23 -7.86
N GLN A 393 20.37 -1.45 -6.79
CA GLN A 393 20.18 -1.90 -5.41
C GLN A 393 18.70 -2.19 -5.11
N PHE A 394 17.77 -1.36 -5.59
CA PHE A 394 16.33 -1.61 -5.50
C PHE A 394 15.94 -2.90 -6.23
N ASN A 395 16.36 -3.08 -7.47
CA ASN A 395 16.07 -4.29 -8.25
C ASN A 395 16.69 -5.54 -7.62
N HIS A 396 17.92 -5.46 -7.11
CA HIS A 396 18.56 -6.58 -6.44
C HIS A 396 17.86 -6.92 -5.11
N ALA A 397 17.33 -5.94 -4.37
CA ALA A 397 16.56 -6.17 -3.15
C ALA A 397 15.19 -6.82 -3.45
N VAL A 398 14.52 -6.43 -4.54
CA VAL A 398 13.28 -7.04 -5.03
C VAL A 398 13.52 -8.50 -5.46
N ASP A 399 14.58 -8.77 -6.22
CA ASP A 399 14.93 -10.12 -6.66
C ASP A 399 15.36 -11.04 -5.50
N SER A 400 16.07 -10.49 -4.50
CA SER A 400 16.51 -11.22 -3.32
C SER A 400 15.33 -11.61 -2.40
N ASN A 401 14.35 -10.72 -2.24
CA ASN A 401 13.14 -10.96 -1.45
C ASN A 401 12.16 -11.90 -2.15
N CYS A 402 12.18 -11.93 -3.49
CA CYS A 402 11.41 -12.90 -4.28
C CYS A 402 12.03 -14.32 -4.18
N ALA A 403 13.35 -14.42 -4.08
CA ALA A 403 14.06 -15.70 -3.92
C ALA A 403 14.06 -16.24 -2.47
N GLN A 404 13.94 -15.37 -1.47
CA GLN A 404 13.89 -15.73 -0.05
C GLN A 404 12.64 -15.11 0.56
N GLY A 405 11.55 -15.87 0.70
CA GLY A 405 10.29 -15.39 1.26
C GLY A 405 10.38 -14.92 2.73
N LYS A 406 11.02 -13.78 2.97
CA LYS A 406 11.19 -13.11 4.26
C LYS A 406 11.09 -11.60 4.07
N SER A 407 9.93 -11.03 4.42
CA SER A 407 9.76 -9.59 4.60
C SER A 407 10.45 -9.15 5.90
N SER A 408 11.65 -8.59 5.81
CA SER A 408 12.11 -7.51 6.69
C SER A 408 13.45 -6.98 6.17
N VAL A 409 13.52 -5.71 5.79
CA VAL A 409 14.79 -5.00 5.61
C VAL A 409 14.84 -3.85 6.61
N HIS A 410 15.72 -3.98 7.60
CA HIS A 410 16.26 -2.84 8.35
C HIS A 410 17.35 -2.18 7.51
N ILE A 411 17.26 -0.87 7.30
CA ILE A 411 18.35 -0.05 6.78
C ILE A 411 18.67 1.01 7.86
N LYS A 412 19.96 1.14 8.17
CA LYS A 412 20.52 2.15 9.08
C LYS A 412 20.71 3.47 8.38
#